data_AF-A0A0R1RNM5-F1
#
_entry.id   AF-A0A0R1RNM5-F1
#
_cell.length_a   1.000
_cell.length_b   1.000
_cell.length_c   1.000
_cell.angle_alpha   90.00
_cell.angle_beta   90.00
_cell.angle_gamma   90.00
#
_symmetry.space_group_name_H-M   'P 1'
#
loop_
_entity.id
_entity.type
_entity.pdbx_description
1 polymer ?
#
loop_
_entity_poly.entity_id
_entity_poly.type
_entity_poly.pdbx_seq_one_letter_code
_entity_poly.pdbx_strand_id
1 'polypeptide(L)'
;MLVVSTVIQLAIWFYIPIQYTKNISTATFEFNLWIVGAYAAMIAISSFLIFSSNFKSPFAMISILASFILAFSGIIKGNLTLLLLLLLLPIFLLIVQIGYAQLKNEYGLIIYSLLVTISVPATIAFMSAHFLSWTFIKTLIPLFWLSMLFLTPVFIEKSSRLFSITNTISAVIFIILMLTQSVSIQTIIAIIIAIIGWFGMHNFPNMKHKYVSYSLLELIIILLIY
;
A
#
# COMPACT_ATOMS: atom_id res chain seq x y z
N MET A 1 -12.60 14.16 0.88
CA MET A 1 -11.70 13.13 1.47
C MET A 1 -11.23 12.10 0.45
N LEU A 2 -12.10 11.58 -0.42
CA LEU A 2 -11.73 10.59 -1.44
C LEU A 2 -10.53 11.03 -2.30
N VAL A 3 -10.60 12.19 -2.95
CA VAL A 3 -9.51 12.71 -3.81
C VAL A 3 -8.18 12.81 -3.05
N VAL A 4 -8.21 13.33 -1.83
CA VAL A 4 -7.03 13.45 -0.96
C VAL A 4 -6.43 12.08 -0.67
N SER A 5 -7.26 11.09 -0.31
CA SER A 5 -6.82 9.72 -0.06
C SER A 5 -6.20 9.09 -1.30
N THR A 6 -6.80 9.30 -2.47
CA THR A 6 -6.29 8.78 -3.74
C THR A 6 -4.93 9.36 -4.07
N VAL A 7 -4.75 10.67 -3.90
CA VAL A 7 -3.46 11.35 -4.14
C VAL A 7 -2.38 10.84 -3.18
N ILE A 8 -2.70 10.71 -1.89
CA ILE A 8 -1.76 10.18 -0.89
C ILE A 8 -1.34 8.75 -1.27
N GLN A 9 -2.28 7.89 -1.60
CA GLN A 9 -2.01 6.49 -1.92
C GLN A 9 -1.19 6.35 -3.22
N LEU A 10 -1.49 7.17 -4.23
CA LEU A 10 -0.68 7.25 -5.45
C LEU A 10 0.74 7.71 -5.13
N ALA A 11 0.91 8.73 -4.29
CA ALA A 11 2.22 9.20 -3.88
C ALA A 11 3.02 8.08 -3.19
N ILE A 12 2.40 7.35 -2.25
CA ILE A 12 3.02 6.18 -1.58
C ILE A 12 3.54 5.17 -2.61
N TRP A 13 2.69 4.75 -3.55
CA TRP A 13 3.03 3.67 -4.49
C TRP A 13 4.01 4.09 -5.59
N PHE A 14 3.98 5.36 -6.02
CA PHE A 14 4.86 5.86 -7.07
C PHE A 14 6.21 6.33 -6.55
N TYR A 15 6.29 6.80 -5.30
CA TYR A 15 7.51 7.45 -4.79
C TYR A 15 8.72 6.50 -4.77
N ILE A 16 8.59 5.33 -4.14
CA ILE A 16 9.68 4.36 -3.99
C ILE A 16 10.23 3.86 -5.34
N PRO A 17 9.41 3.38 -6.30
CA PRO A 17 9.95 2.92 -7.58
C PRO A 17 10.53 4.05 -8.42
N ILE A 18 10.02 5.28 -8.33
CA ILE A 18 10.62 6.44 -9.00
C ILE A 18 11.99 6.76 -8.40
N GLN A 19 12.13 6.78 -7.07
CA GLN A 19 13.44 7.04 -6.44
C GLN A 19 14.46 5.95 -6.77
N TYR A 20 14.02 4.68 -6.81
CA TYR A 20 14.89 3.58 -7.23
C TYR A 20 15.37 3.72 -8.68
N THR A 21 14.48 4.10 -9.59
CA THR A 21 14.77 4.16 -11.03
C THR A 21 15.59 5.38 -11.44
N LYS A 22 15.57 6.48 -10.67
CA LYS A 22 16.45 7.64 -10.91
C LYS A 22 17.93 7.31 -10.95
N ASN A 23 18.35 6.27 -10.23
CA ASN A 23 19.73 5.83 -10.17
C ASN A 23 20.13 4.90 -11.33
N ILE A 24 19.20 4.61 -12.25
CA ILE A 24 19.40 3.70 -13.39
C ILE A 24 19.40 4.53 -14.67
N SER A 25 20.56 4.61 -15.33
CA SER A 25 20.77 5.42 -16.54
C SER A 25 19.94 4.99 -17.75
N THR A 26 19.44 3.75 -17.76
CA THR A 26 18.61 3.17 -18.82
C THR A 26 17.11 3.31 -18.55
N ALA A 27 16.68 4.00 -17.49
CA ALA A 27 15.27 4.10 -17.15
C ALA A 27 14.51 4.93 -18.20
N THR A 28 13.44 4.36 -18.76
CA THR A 28 12.57 5.06 -19.70
C THR A 28 11.14 5.11 -19.18
N PHE A 29 10.53 6.30 -19.24
CA PHE A 29 9.14 6.48 -18.84
C PHE A 29 8.24 6.36 -20.08
N GLU A 30 7.83 5.13 -20.40
CA GLU A 30 6.92 4.86 -21.51
C GLU A 30 5.48 5.33 -21.25
N PHE A 31 4.72 5.55 -22.35
CA PHE A 31 3.28 5.82 -22.33
C PHE A 31 2.47 4.81 -21.49
N ASN A 32 2.92 3.55 -21.42
CA ASN A 32 2.25 2.49 -20.66
C ASN A 32 2.21 2.79 -19.15
N LEU A 33 3.12 3.62 -18.60
CA LEU A 33 3.10 4.03 -17.18
C LEU A 33 1.87 4.86 -16.82
N TRP A 34 1.31 5.65 -17.75
CA TRP A 34 0.07 6.39 -17.52
C TRP A 34 -1.11 5.45 -17.26
N ILE A 35 -1.14 4.31 -17.95
CA ILE A 35 -2.19 3.30 -17.77
C ILE A 35 -2.05 2.63 -16.39
N VAL A 36 -0.82 2.35 -15.95
CA VAL A 36 -0.56 1.86 -14.59
C VAL A 36 -0.94 2.90 -13.53
N GLY A 37 -0.71 4.18 -13.79
CA GLY A 37 -1.17 5.28 -12.93
C GLY A 37 -2.69 5.36 -12.82
N ALA A 38 -3.39 5.25 -13.95
CA ALA A 38 -4.85 5.20 -13.97
C ALA A 38 -5.38 3.96 -13.23
N TYR A 39 -4.76 2.80 -13.45
CA TYR A 39 -5.07 1.56 -12.72
C TYR A 39 -4.89 1.76 -11.21
N ALA A 40 -3.75 2.30 -10.79
CA ALA A 40 -3.45 2.57 -9.39
C ALA A 40 -4.47 3.56 -8.80
N ALA A 41 -4.87 4.60 -9.54
CA ALA A 41 -5.91 5.53 -9.09
C ALA A 41 -7.24 4.81 -8.83
N MET A 42 -7.67 3.92 -9.72
CA MET A 42 -8.89 3.11 -9.52
C MET A 42 -8.78 2.15 -8.34
N ILE A 43 -7.59 1.58 -8.08
CA ILE A 43 -7.35 0.78 -6.87
C ILE A 43 -7.40 1.62 -5.60
N ALA A 44 -6.82 2.82 -5.60
CA ALA A 44 -6.86 3.72 -4.45
C ALA A 44 -8.29 4.20 -4.15
N ILE A 45 -9.07 4.52 -5.19
CA ILE A 45 -10.48 4.90 -5.06
C ILE A 45 -11.30 3.75 -4.47
N SER A 46 -11.16 2.53 -5.03
CA SER A 46 -11.87 1.36 -4.51
C SER A 46 -11.49 1.03 -3.06
N SER A 47 -10.20 1.07 -2.73
CA SER A 47 -9.71 0.86 -1.36
C SER A 47 -10.33 1.87 -0.38
N PHE A 48 -10.30 3.17 -0.71
CA PHE A 48 -10.93 4.21 0.11
C PHE A 48 -12.43 3.97 0.31
N LEU A 49 -13.15 3.64 -0.77
CA LEU A 49 -14.59 3.40 -0.72
C LEU A 49 -14.94 2.18 0.15
N ILE A 50 -14.21 1.09 0.01
CA ILE A 50 -14.39 -0.14 0.80
C ILE A 50 -14.11 0.15 2.28
N PHE A 51 -12.96 0.75 2.58
CA PHE A 51 -12.54 0.95 3.98
C PHE A 51 -13.40 2.00 4.70
N SER A 52 -13.84 3.04 3.99
CA SER A 52 -14.70 4.08 4.57
C SER A 52 -16.14 3.61 4.81
N SER A 53 -16.60 2.58 4.10
CA SER A 53 -17.97 2.07 4.18
C SER A 53 -18.11 0.74 4.93
N ASN A 54 -17.15 0.40 5.79
CA ASN A 54 -17.11 -0.89 6.51
C ASN A 54 -17.17 -2.11 5.56
N PHE A 55 -16.39 -2.07 4.49
CA PHE A 55 -16.19 -3.14 3.51
C PHE A 55 -17.37 -3.48 2.60
N LYS A 56 -18.41 -2.63 2.57
CA LYS A 56 -19.53 -2.77 1.63
C LYS A 56 -19.83 -1.43 0.97
N SER A 57 -19.38 -1.23 -0.26
CA SER A 57 -19.72 -0.04 -1.06
C SER A 57 -20.12 -0.39 -2.49
N PRO A 58 -21.36 -0.16 -2.94
CA PRO A 58 -21.75 -0.48 -4.32
C PRO A 58 -20.92 0.32 -5.34
N PHE A 59 -20.50 1.54 -4.99
CA PHE A 59 -19.64 2.37 -5.84
C PHE A 59 -18.21 1.83 -5.99
N ALA A 60 -17.72 1.06 -5.01
CA ALA A 60 -16.40 0.43 -5.12
C ALA A 60 -16.36 -0.59 -6.26
N MET A 61 -17.48 -1.25 -6.57
CA MET A 61 -17.55 -2.26 -7.63
C MET A 61 -17.26 -1.66 -9.01
N ILE A 62 -17.72 -0.43 -9.27
CA ILE A 62 -17.44 0.30 -10.53
C ILE A 62 -15.93 0.54 -10.66
N SER A 63 -15.30 1.01 -9.59
CA SER A 63 -13.86 1.29 -9.55
C SER A 63 -13.01 0.02 -9.66
N ILE A 64 -13.47 -1.10 -9.10
CA ILE A 64 -12.83 -2.42 -9.25
C ILE A 64 -12.94 -2.91 -10.70
N LEU A 65 -14.11 -2.81 -11.33
CA LEU A 65 -14.27 -3.20 -12.74
C LEU A 65 -13.40 -2.34 -13.67
N ALA A 66 -13.30 -1.04 -13.39
CA ALA A 66 -12.42 -0.15 -14.12
C ALA A 66 -10.95 -0.55 -13.98
N SER A 67 -10.49 -0.92 -12.77
CA SER A 67 -9.11 -1.39 -12.58
C SER A 67 -8.84 -2.72 -13.28
N PHE A 68 -9.81 -3.65 -13.36
CA PHE A 68 -9.68 -4.84 -14.21
C PHE A 68 -9.43 -4.48 -15.68
N ILE A 69 -10.27 -3.63 -16.26
CA ILE A 69 -10.14 -3.19 -17.66
C ILE A 69 -8.77 -2.55 -17.90
N LEU A 70 -8.34 -1.68 -16.98
CA LEU A 70 -7.06 -0.99 -17.08
C LEU A 70 -5.86 -1.94 -16.99
N ALA A 71 -5.92 -2.94 -16.09
CA ALA A 71 -4.89 -3.97 -15.97
C ALA A 71 -4.67 -4.72 -17.28
N PHE A 72 -5.76 -5.07 -17.99
CA PHE A 72 -5.65 -5.65 -19.33
C PHE A 72 -5.12 -4.62 -20.34
N SER A 73 -5.62 -3.38 -20.35
CA SER A 73 -5.25 -2.39 -21.38
C SER A 73 -3.77 -1.98 -21.40
N GLY A 74 -3.06 -2.02 -20.26
CA GLY A 74 -1.71 -1.48 -20.13
C GLY A 74 -0.56 -2.46 -20.39
N ILE A 75 -0.83 -3.77 -20.38
CA ILE A 75 0.21 -4.82 -20.21
C ILE A 75 0.18 -5.87 -21.31
N ILE A 76 -0.77 -5.78 -22.24
CA ILE A 76 -0.91 -6.70 -23.39
C ILE A 76 0.36 -6.76 -24.27
N LYS A 77 1.35 -5.89 -24.08
CA LYS A 77 2.72 -6.06 -24.58
C LYS A 77 3.52 -7.19 -23.88
N GLY A 78 2.91 -8.36 -23.69
CA GLY A 78 3.62 -9.64 -23.58
C GLY A 78 4.14 -10.08 -22.21
N ASN A 79 3.91 -9.36 -21.11
CA ASN A 79 4.34 -9.82 -19.78
C ASN A 79 3.16 -10.32 -18.92
N LEU A 80 2.82 -11.59 -19.10
CA LEU A 80 1.75 -12.28 -18.38
C LEU A 80 1.96 -12.23 -16.85
N THR A 81 3.21 -12.24 -16.37
CA THR A 81 3.54 -12.17 -14.95
C THR A 81 3.11 -10.84 -14.33
N LEU A 82 3.34 -9.71 -15.01
CA LEU A 82 2.88 -8.41 -14.55
C LEU A 82 1.36 -8.30 -14.55
N LEU A 83 0.73 -8.81 -15.60
CA LEU A 83 -0.73 -8.84 -15.68
C LEU A 83 -1.33 -9.60 -14.50
N LEU A 84 -0.83 -10.81 -14.22
CA LEU A 84 -1.26 -11.58 -13.05
C LEU A 84 -1.05 -10.77 -11.78
N LEU A 85 0.14 -10.21 -11.57
CA LEU A 85 0.47 -9.44 -10.36
C LEU A 85 -0.49 -8.25 -10.12
N LEU A 86 -0.92 -7.57 -11.18
CA LEU A 86 -1.88 -6.45 -11.09
C LEU A 86 -3.33 -6.92 -11.02
N LEU A 87 -3.65 -8.14 -11.46
CA LEU A 87 -4.99 -8.70 -11.25
C LEU A 87 -5.21 -9.16 -9.81
N LEU A 88 -4.16 -9.55 -9.07
CA LEU A 88 -4.31 -10.01 -7.68
C LEU A 88 -5.00 -8.97 -6.78
N LEU A 89 -4.65 -7.69 -6.93
CA LEU A 89 -5.16 -6.61 -6.07
C LEU A 89 -6.66 -6.30 -6.29
N PRO A 90 -7.18 -6.12 -7.52
CA PRO A 90 -8.61 -5.97 -7.77
C PRO A 90 -9.38 -7.25 -7.49
N ILE A 91 -8.81 -8.45 -7.72
CA ILE A 91 -9.43 -9.72 -7.31
C ILE A 91 -9.61 -9.74 -5.79
N PHE A 92 -8.57 -9.39 -5.03
CA PHE A 92 -8.66 -9.32 -3.58
C PHE A 92 -9.75 -8.34 -3.13
N LEU A 93 -9.76 -7.12 -3.67
CA LEU A 93 -10.79 -6.12 -3.35
C LEU A 93 -12.21 -6.57 -3.71
N LEU A 94 -12.37 -7.31 -4.81
CA LEU A 94 -13.64 -7.91 -5.21
C LEU A 94 -14.10 -8.98 -4.20
N ILE A 95 -13.21 -9.87 -3.77
CA ILE A 95 -13.52 -10.91 -2.76
C ILE A 95 -13.94 -10.25 -1.45
N VAL A 96 -13.21 -9.22 -1.02
CA VAL A 96 -13.50 -8.45 0.18
C VAL A 96 -14.87 -7.78 0.08
N GLN A 97 -15.17 -7.14 -1.04
CA GLN A 97 -16.41 -6.41 -1.30
C GLN A 97 -17.65 -7.33 -1.36
N ILE A 98 -17.52 -8.54 -1.92
CA ILE A 98 -18.62 -9.53 -1.96
C ILE A 98 -18.87 -10.13 -0.57
N GLY A 99 -17.89 -10.04 0.34
CA GLY A 99 -17.99 -10.54 1.71
C GLY A 99 -17.88 -12.07 1.82
N TYR A 100 -17.48 -12.76 0.75
CA TYR A 100 -17.43 -14.23 0.69
C TYR A 100 -16.42 -14.84 1.69
N ALA A 101 -15.29 -14.15 1.92
CA ALA A 101 -14.16 -14.71 2.68
C ALA A 101 -13.96 -14.08 4.09
N GLN A 102 -14.90 -13.27 4.58
CA GLN A 102 -14.81 -12.56 5.89
C GLN A 102 -13.40 -11.98 6.18
N LEU A 103 -12.78 -11.34 5.19
CA LEU A 103 -11.39 -10.83 5.23
C LEU A 103 -11.20 -9.56 6.09
N LYS A 104 -12.13 -9.29 7.00
CA LYS A 104 -12.00 -8.24 8.04
C LYS A 104 -11.29 -8.84 9.25
N ASN A 105 -10.05 -9.27 9.04
CA ASN A 105 -9.21 -9.96 10.00
C ASN A 105 -7.72 -9.74 9.67
N GLU A 106 -6.84 -10.36 10.45
CA GLU A 106 -5.39 -10.33 10.27
C GLU A 106 -4.93 -10.87 8.91
N TYR A 107 -5.62 -11.85 8.34
CA TYR A 107 -5.27 -12.40 7.03
C TYR A 107 -5.56 -11.40 5.91
N GLY A 108 -6.71 -10.72 5.95
CA GLY A 108 -7.03 -9.65 5.01
C GLY A 108 -6.05 -8.50 5.08
N LEU A 109 -5.61 -8.13 6.29
CA LEU A 109 -4.56 -7.13 6.50
C LEU A 109 -3.24 -7.56 5.82
N ILE A 110 -2.74 -8.76 6.14
CA ILE A 110 -1.47 -9.26 5.61
C ILE A 110 -1.51 -9.33 4.09
N ILE A 111 -2.57 -9.90 3.51
CA ILE A 111 -2.70 -10.05 2.06
C ILE A 111 -2.78 -8.67 1.40
N TYR A 112 -3.62 -7.76 1.91
CA TYR A 112 -3.73 -6.43 1.33
C TYR A 112 -2.41 -5.66 1.40
N SER A 113 -1.76 -5.61 2.57
CA SER A 113 -0.45 -4.97 2.75
C SER A 113 0.60 -5.53 1.79
N LEU A 114 0.63 -6.84 1.60
CA LEU A 114 1.57 -7.49 0.67
C LEU A 114 1.29 -7.08 -0.78
N LEU A 115 0.03 -7.15 -1.21
CA LEU A 115 -0.37 -6.81 -2.56
C LEU A 115 -0.12 -5.33 -2.87
N VAL A 116 -0.44 -4.43 -1.94
CA VAL A 116 -0.23 -3.00 -2.11
C VAL A 116 1.25 -2.63 -2.22
N THR A 117 2.08 -3.30 -1.44
CA THR A 117 3.52 -3.02 -1.38
C THR A 117 4.24 -3.59 -2.60
N ILE A 118 3.78 -4.71 -3.15
CA ILE A 118 4.45 -5.40 -4.25
C ILE A 118 3.81 -5.04 -5.60
N SER A 119 2.49 -5.17 -5.77
CA SER A 119 1.86 -5.16 -7.10
C SER A 119 2.09 -3.88 -7.87
N VAL A 120 1.78 -2.71 -7.28
CA VAL A 120 1.94 -1.42 -7.97
C VAL A 120 3.41 -1.02 -8.04
N PRO A 121 4.18 -0.99 -6.93
CA PRO A 121 5.58 -0.56 -6.98
C PRO A 121 6.46 -1.44 -7.86
N ALA A 122 6.31 -2.77 -7.81
CA ALA A 122 7.11 -3.68 -8.65
C ALA A 122 6.80 -3.54 -10.14
N THR A 123 5.53 -3.28 -10.50
CA THR A 123 5.16 -3.02 -11.88
C THR A 123 5.80 -1.74 -12.40
N ILE A 124 5.74 -0.66 -11.62
CA ILE A 124 6.35 0.63 -12.01
C ILE A 124 7.87 0.46 -12.15
N ALA A 125 8.52 -0.20 -11.19
CA ALA A 125 9.96 -0.45 -11.24
C ALA A 125 10.35 -1.30 -12.45
N PHE A 126 9.62 -2.40 -12.72
CA PHE A 126 9.89 -3.25 -13.87
C PHE A 126 9.66 -2.52 -15.20
N MET A 127 8.58 -1.74 -15.32
CA MET A 127 8.30 -1.00 -16.56
C MET A 127 9.32 0.11 -16.82
N SER A 128 9.89 0.69 -15.77
CA SER A 128 10.87 1.77 -15.91
C SER A 128 12.29 1.24 -16.11
N ALA A 129 12.70 0.21 -15.36
CA ALA A 129 14.05 -0.34 -15.37
C ALA A 129 14.22 -1.58 -16.26
N HIS A 130 13.14 -2.16 -16.78
CA HIS A 130 13.07 -3.43 -17.53
C HIS A 130 13.54 -4.69 -16.79
N PHE A 131 13.86 -4.58 -15.50
CA PHE A 131 14.14 -5.72 -14.61
C PHE A 131 13.72 -5.40 -13.17
N LEU A 132 13.61 -6.44 -12.34
CA LEU A 132 13.32 -6.32 -10.93
C LEU A 132 14.48 -6.92 -10.12
N SER A 133 15.22 -6.08 -9.39
CA SER A 133 16.34 -6.56 -8.60
C SER A 133 15.90 -7.04 -7.22
N TRP A 134 16.66 -7.98 -6.66
CA TRP A 134 16.48 -8.37 -5.25
C TRP A 134 16.71 -7.20 -4.29
N THR A 135 17.55 -6.24 -4.66
CA THR A 135 17.77 -5.01 -3.88
C THR A 135 16.48 -4.20 -3.79
N PHE A 136 15.75 -4.04 -4.90
CA PHE A 136 14.45 -3.37 -4.90
C PHE A 136 13.43 -4.12 -4.05
N ILE A 137 13.32 -5.44 -4.16
CA ILE A 137 12.40 -6.22 -3.32
C ILE A 137 12.72 -6.03 -1.83
N LYS A 138 14.00 -6.00 -1.43
CA LYS A 138 14.39 -5.73 -0.04
C LYS A 138 13.97 -4.34 0.43
N THR A 139 13.98 -3.34 -0.46
CA THR A 139 13.47 -1.99 -0.12
C THR A 139 11.97 -1.95 0.16
N LEU A 140 11.20 -2.94 -0.29
CA LEU A 140 9.76 -3.02 -0.01
C LEU A 140 9.43 -3.65 1.35
N ILE A 141 10.38 -4.35 2.00
CA ILE A 141 10.14 -5.04 3.27
C ILE A 141 9.73 -4.06 4.39
N PRO A 142 10.42 -2.92 4.60
CA PRO A 142 9.97 -1.95 5.59
C PRO A 142 8.61 -1.34 5.27
N LEU A 143 8.34 -1.10 3.98
CA LEU A 143 7.06 -0.58 3.51
C LEU A 143 5.91 -1.54 3.84
N PHE A 144 6.13 -2.84 3.68
CA PHE A 144 5.14 -3.85 4.05
C PHE A 144 4.76 -3.74 5.53
N TRP A 145 5.74 -3.69 6.44
CA TRP A 145 5.48 -3.57 7.88
C TRP A 145 4.87 -2.22 8.26
N LEU A 146 5.27 -1.15 7.57
CA LEU A 146 4.67 0.17 7.73
C LEU A 146 3.18 0.17 7.34
N SER A 147 2.85 -0.41 6.19
CA SER A 147 1.47 -0.54 5.74
C SER A 147 0.65 -1.41 6.70
N MET A 148 1.22 -2.51 7.21
CA MET A 148 0.56 -3.34 8.23
C MET A 148 0.24 -2.53 9.49
N LEU A 149 1.21 -1.76 9.99
CA LEU A 149 1.03 -0.88 11.15
C LEU A 149 -0.15 0.08 10.94
N PHE A 150 -0.14 0.84 9.84
CA PHE A 150 -1.12 1.90 9.58
C PHE A 150 -2.50 1.39 9.11
N LEU A 151 -2.58 0.19 8.55
CA LEU A 151 -3.83 -0.43 8.09
C LEU A 151 -4.49 -1.35 9.13
N THR A 152 -3.78 -1.72 10.20
CA THR A 152 -4.35 -2.54 11.30
C THR A 152 -5.73 -2.05 11.78
N PRO A 153 -5.97 -0.75 12.07
CA PRO A 153 -7.29 -0.28 12.54
C PRO A 153 -8.41 -0.35 11.51
N VAL A 154 -8.09 -0.56 10.23
CA VAL A 154 -9.08 -0.74 9.16
C VAL A 154 -9.60 -2.17 9.17
N PHE A 155 -8.71 -3.15 9.30
CA PHE A 155 -9.04 -4.57 9.17
C PHE A 155 -9.43 -5.24 10.50
N ILE A 156 -8.81 -4.85 11.62
CA ILE A 156 -8.99 -5.51 12.91
C ILE A 156 -9.68 -4.56 13.89
N GLU A 157 -10.67 -5.09 14.61
CA GLU A 157 -11.38 -4.31 15.61
C GLU A 157 -10.51 -4.05 16.84
N LYS A 158 -10.49 -2.80 17.31
CA LYS A 158 -9.68 -2.36 18.45
C LYS A 158 -9.93 -3.17 19.73
N SER A 159 -11.16 -3.64 19.95
CA SER A 159 -11.53 -4.46 21.12
C SER A 159 -10.87 -5.84 21.12
N SER A 160 -10.36 -6.31 19.97
CA SER A 160 -9.72 -7.60 19.87
C SER A 160 -8.29 -7.55 20.41
N ARG A 161 -7.89 -8.59 21.16
CA ARG A 161 -6.49 -8.79 21.57
C ARG A 161 -5.56 -8.86 20.35
N LEU A 162 -6.05 -9.39 19.22
CA LEU A 162 -5.29 -9.49 17.98
C LEU A 162 -4.90 -8.12 17.41
N PHE A 163 -5.70 -7.08 17.63
CA PHE A 163 -5.35 -5.72 17.22
C PHE A 163 -4.06 -5.26 17.91
N SER A 164 -4.00 -5.42 19.23
CA SER A 164 -2.83 -4.98 20.02
C SER A 164 -1.56 -5.73 19.60
N ILE A 165 -1.68 -7.05 19.40
CA ILE A 165 -0.56 -7.91 19.00
C ILE A 165 -0.06 -7.54 17.61
N THR A 166 -0.93 -7.55 16.60
CA THR A 166 -0.56 -7.29 15.20
C THR A 166 0.02 -5.89 15.01
N ASN A 167 -0.60 -4.89 15.62
CA ASN A 167 -0.13 -3.50 15.57
C ASN A 167 1.26 -3.36 16.21
N THR A 168 1.44 -3.91 17.42
CA THR A 168 2.72 -3.84 18.15
C THR A 168 3.82 -4.59 17.42
N ILE A 169 3.56 -5.80 16.92
CA ILE A 169 4.53 -6.57 16.15
C ILE A 169 4.95 -5.78 14.90
N SER A 170 3.99 -5.19 14.19
CA SER A 170 4.28 -4.41 12.98
C SER A 170 5.15 -3.18 13.29
N ALA A 171 4.84 -2.45 14.36
CA ALA A 171 5.63 -1.31 14.81
C ALA A 171 7.06 -1.73 15.20
N VAL A 172 7.21 -2.78 16.02
CA VAL A 172 8.51 -3.25 16.49
C VAL A 172 9.38 -3.73 15.34
N ILE A 173 8.84 -4.53 14.42
CA ILE A 173 9.61 -5.02 13.27
C ILE A 173 10.00 -3.87 12.34
N PHE A 174 9.09 -2.92 12.08
CA PHE A 174 9.42 -1.73 11.31
C PHE A 174 10.57 -0.94 11.93
N ILE A 175 10.55 -0.69 13.25
CA ILE A 175 11.61 0.03 13.96
C ILE A 175 12.95 -0.73 13.87
N ILE A 176 12.94 -2.04 14.08
CA ILE A 176 14.15 -2.87 13.95
C ILE A 176 14.72 -2.74 12.54
N LEU A 177 13.88 -2.85 11.50
CA LEU A 177 14.31 -2.70 10.11
C LEU A 177 14.92 -1.32 9.84
N MET A 178 14.33 -0.25 10.38
CA MET A 178 14.88 1.10 10.25
C MET A 178 16.22 1.26 10.96
N LEU A 179 16.42 0.63 12.11
CA LEU A 179 17.69 0.67 12.84
C LEU A 179 18.79 -0.17 12.18
N THR A 180 18.42 -1.18 11.37
CA THR A 180 19.40 -1.95 10.58
C THR A 180 19.89 -1.23 9.32
N GLN A 181 19.17 -0.20 8.88
CA GLN A 181 19.59 0.67 7.77
C GLN A 181 20.53 1.77 8.29
N SER A 182 21.17 2.51 7.38
CA SER A 182 22.04 3.64 7.75
C SER A 182 21.26 4.66 8.59
N VAL A 183 21.62 4.80 9.87
CA VAL A 183 20.93 5.71 10.77
C VAL A 183 21.24 7.16 10.37
N SER A 184 20.22 7.87 9.90
CA SER A 184 20.26 9.28 9.57
C SER A 184 19.30 10.05 10.48
N ILE A 185 19.40 11.38 10.49
CA ILE A 185 18.44 12.20 11.25
C ILE A 185 17.01 11.96 10.74
N GLN A 186 16.85 11.67 9.45
CA GLN A 186 15.56 11.41 8.82
C GLN A 186 14.97 10.08 9.28
N THR A 187 15.78 9.02 9.40
CA THR A 187 15.31 7.72 9.90
C THR A 187 14.91 7.79 11.38
N ILE A 188 15.62 8.59 12.18
CA ILE A 188 15.24 8.84 13.59
C ILE A 188 13.89 9.56 13.67
N ILE A 189 13.66 10.60 12.87
CA ILE A 189 12.38 11.31 12.82
C ILE A 189 11.26 10.37 12.37
N ALA A 190 11.50 9.55 11.34
CA ALA A 190 10.54 8.55 10.86
C ALA A 190 10.14 7.55 11.95
N ILE A 191 11.11 7.06 12.75
CA ILE A 191 10.86 6.18 13.90
C ILE A 191 9.99 6.89 14.95
N ILE A 192 10.28 8.15 15.28
CA ILE A 192 9.49 8.93 16.24
C ILE A 192 8.03 9.07 15.76
N ILE A 193 7.81 9.39 14.49
CA ILE A 193 6.46 9.50 13.92
C ILE A 193 5.74 8.15 13.95
N ALA A 194 6.43 7.05 13.64
CA ALA A 194 5.86 5.71 13.72
C ALA A 194 5.43 5.35 15.16
N ILE A 195 6.25 5.69 16.15
CA ILE A 195 5.93 5.49 17.58
C ILE A 195 4.71 6.34 17.99
N ILE A 196 4.67 7.61 17.59
CA ILE A 196 3.52 8.49 17.86
C ILE A 196 2.24 7.93 17.23
N GLY A 197 2.33 7.46 15.98
CA GLY A 197 1.24 6.81 15.27
C GLY A 197 0.74 5.55 16.00
N TRP A 198 1.66 4.68 16.41
CA TRP A 198 1.39 3.47 17.18
C TRP A 198 0.68 3.76 18.51
N PHE A 199 1.22 4.69 19.31
CA PHE A 199 0.59 5.11 20.58
C PHE A 199 -0.78 5.76 20.34
N GLY A 200 -0.90 6.59 19.32
CA GLY A 200 -2.16 7.22 18.93
C GLY A 200 -3.25 6.17 18.68
N MET A 201 -2.95 5.15 17.88
CA MET A 201 -3.88 4.06 17.57
C MET A 201 -4.33 3.29 18.81
N HIS A 202 -3.45 3.10 19.80
CA HIS A 202 -3.80 2.42 21.05
C HIS A 202 -4.70 3.27 21.95
N ASN A 203 -4.47 4.58 22.01
CA ASN A 203 -5.12 5.43 23.01
C ASN A 203 -6.48 6.01 22.54
N PHE A 204 -6.68 6.29 21.24
CA PHE A 204 -7.92 6.94 20.79
C PHE A 204 -9.03 5.94 20.40
N PRO A 205 -10.30 6.12 20.84
CA PRO A 205 -11.36 5.10 20.68
C PRO A 205 -12.04 5.05 19.29
N ASN A 206 -11.95 6.08 18.44
CA ASN A 206 -12.64 6.15 17.14
C ASN A 206 -11.69 6.24 15.96
N MET A 207 -10.97 5.14 15.71
CA MET A 207 -9.88 5.09 14.75
C MET A 207 -10.24 4.47 13.39
N LYS A 208 -11.37 3.76 13.27
CA LYS A 208 -11.80 3.10 12.01
C LYS A 208 -12.04 4.10 10.85
N HIS A 209 -12.45 5.34 11.15
CA HIS A 209 -12.77 6.35 10.14
C HIS A 209 -11.60 7.28 9.77
N LYS A 210 -10.40 7.05 10.35
CA LYS A 210 -9.22 7.91 10.13
C LYS A 210 -8.25 7.36 9.09
N TYR A 211 -8.74 6.58 8.11
CA TYR A 211 -7.92 5.99 7.05
C TYR A 211 -7.02 7.04 6.36
N VAL A 212 -7.56 8.21 6.01
CA VAL A 212 -6.79 9.29 5.37
C VAL A 212 -5.64 9.78 6.25
N SER A 213 -5.86 9.88 7.57
CA SER A 213 -4.81 10.31 8.51
C SER A 213 -3.69 9.29 8.62
N TYR A 214 -4.01 7.99 8.57
CA TYR A 214 -3.01 6.93 8.59
C TYR A 214 -2.21 6.85 7.31
N SER A 215 -2.87 6.91 6.15
CA SER A 215 -2.17 6.99 4.87
C SER A 215 -1.28 8.24 4.80
N LEU A 216 -1.69 9.35 5.42
CA LEU A 216 -0.86 10.56 5.48
C LEU A 216 0.40 10.35 6.34
N LEU A 217 0.27 9.73 7.51
CA LEU A 217 1.42 9.40 8.37
C LEU A 217 2.37 8.40 7.68
N GLU A 218 1.81 7.39 7.03
CA GLU A 218 2.55 6.43 6.20
C GLU A 218 3.33 7.16 5.10
N LEU A 219 2.69 8.07 4.35
CA LEU A 219 3.35 8.87 3.32
C LEU A 219 4.49 9.72 3.89
N ILE A 220 4.28 10.41 5.02
CA ILE A 220 5.34 11.23 5.64
C ILE A 220 6.54 10.36 6.00
N ILE A 221 6.31 9.19 6.59
CA ILE A 221 7.38 8.26 6.96
C ILE A 221 8.14 7.79 5.71
N ILE A 222 7.43 7.46 4.62
CA ILE A 222 8.05 7.06 3.35
C ILE A 222 8.91 8.17 2.75
N LEU A 223 8.42 9.42 2.76
CA LEU A 223 9.15 10.58 2.25
C LEU A 223 10.41 10.90 3.08
N LEU A 224 10.46 10.48 4.34
CA LEU A 224 11.64 10.66 5.19
C LEU A 224 12.69 9.55 4.98
N ILE A 225 12.28 8.36 4.56
CA ILE A 225 13.18 7.20 4.46
C ILE A 225 13.80 7.07 3.06
N TYR A 226 13.04 7.40 2.01
CA TYR A 226 13.43 7.21 0.60
C TYR A 226 13.56 8.55 -0.14
#